data_AF-A0A1I5MX23-F1
#
_entry.id   AF-A0A1I5MX23-F1
#
_cell.length_a   1.000
_cell.length_b   1.000
_cell.length_c   1.000
_cell.angle_alpha   90.00
_cell.angle_beta   90.00
_cell.angle_gamma   90.00
#
_symmetry.space_group_name_H-M   'P 1'
#
loop_
_entity.id
_entity.type
_entity.pdbx_description
1 polymer ?
#
loop_
_entity_poly.entity_id
_entity_poly.type
_entity_poly.pdbx_seq_one_letter_code
_entity_poly.pdbx_strand_id
1 'polypeptide(L)'
;MTDTADDTDLAFDRVALTGTPGTGKSTVAEQVGRRLDVPVHHLNDLIREEGLHEGRDEERGSLIADFDAIDAYLDDWSGLLDSHLAHHFDADAAVVLRCHPDELEERLRERDEPEPTIAENAESEALDIVLSEAVRAYGEGSVYEIDTTDRPVAAVVDDVVAVLRGEREPSAGTVDFTGAL
;
A
#
# COMPACT_ATOMS: atom_id res chain seq x y z
N MET A 1 -7.18 -26.69 -29.90
CA MET A 1 -8.09 -26.46 -28.76
C MET A 1 -7.38 -25.45 -27.92
N THR A 2 -7.80 -24.20 -28.02
CA THR A 2 -7.21 -23.09 -27.30
C THR A 2 -7.59 -23.29 -25.84
N ASP A 3 -6.62 -23.58 -24.99
CA ASP A 3 -6.77 -23.41 -23.55
C ASP A 3 -6.99 -21.92 -23.34
N THR A 4 -8.24 -21.54 -23.09
CA THR A 4 -8.54 -20.24 -22.49
C THR A 4 -8.21 -20.45 -21.03
N ALA A 5 -6.94 -20.22 -20.66
CA ALA A 5 -6.58 -20.06 -19.26
C ALA A 5 -7.52 -19.01 -18.69
N ASP A 6 -8.20 -19.35 -17.60
CA ASP A 6 -9.10 -18.45 -16.90
C ASP A 6 -8.31 -17.17 -16.57
N ASP A 7 -8.81 -16.00 -16.97
CA ASP A 7 -8.17 -14.70 -16.74
C ASP A 7 -8.25 -14.28 -15.24
N THR A 8 -8.35 -15.26 -14.34
CA THR A 8 -8.72 -15.16 -12.92
C THR A 8 -7.81 -15.95 -11.96
N ASP A 9 -6.85 -16.76 -12.43
CA ASP A 9 -5.91 -17.41 -11.51
C ASP A 9 -4.91 -16.39 -10.96
N LEU A 10 -5.15 -15.95 -9.73
CA LEU A 10 -4.25 -15.11 -8.95
C LEU A 10 -3.33 -15.99 -8.09
N ALA A 11 -2.09 -15.54 -7.89
CA ALA A 11 -1.11 -16.23 -7.05
C ALA A 11 -1.35 -16.01 -5.55
N PHE A 12 -2.12 -14.99 -5.19
CA PHE A 12 -2.38 -14.57 -3.82
C PHE A 12 -3.87 -14.29 -3.62
N ASP A 13 -4.43 -14.74 -2.51
CA ASP A 13 -5.82 -14.47 -2.13
C ASP A 13 -5.94 -13.12 -1.40
N ARG A 14 -4.91 -12.76 -0.61
CA ARG A 14 -4.84 -11.54 0.21
C ARG A 14 -3.54 -10.79 -0.05
N VAL A 15 -3.64 -9.55 -0.54
CA VAL A 15 -2.46 -8.71 -0.80
C VAL A 15 -2.60 -7.37 -0.10
N ALA A 16 -1.62 -7.04 0.75
CA ALA A 16 -1.50 -5.72 1.36
C ALA A 16 -0.85 -4.74 0.37
N LEU A 17 -1.55 -3.70 -0.05
CA LEU A 17 -0.99 -2.59 -0.83
C LEU A 17 -0.68 -1.42 0.10
N THR A 18 0.61 -1.28 0.41
CA THR A 18 1.13 -0.35 1.42
C THR A 18 2.14 0.63 0.83
N GLY A 19 2.69 1.49 1.68
CA GLY A 19 3.65 2.54 1.36
C GLY A 19 3.31 3.83 2.09
N THR A 20 4.24 4.78 2.09
CA THR A 20 4.05 6.08 2.75
C THR A 20 2.85 6.84 2.16
N PRO A 21 2.03 7.56 2.96
CA PRO A 21 1.01 8.47 2.44
C PRO A 21 1.54 9.36 1.31
N GLY A 22 0.84 9.41 0.16
CA GLY A 22 1.28 10.14 -1.04
C GLY A 22 1.86 9.27 -2.17
N THR A 23 2.22 8.00 -1.90
CA THR A 23 2.83 7.10 -2.92
C THR A 23 1.88 6.61 -4.02
N GLY A 24 0.57 6.89 -3.91
CA GLY A 24 -0.41 6.57 -4.97
C GLY A 24 -1.24 5.30 -4.77
N LYS A 25 -1.17 4.66 -3.60
CA LYS A 25 -1.86 3.39 -3.28
C LYS A 25 -3.32 3.34 -3.69
N SER A 26 -4.17 4.27 -3.21
CA SER A 26 -5.61 4.23 -3.48
C SER A 26 -5.95 4.33 -4.96
N THR A 27 -5.25 5.18 -5.71
CA THR A 27 -5.42 5.31 -7.16
C THR A 27 -5.06 4.00 -7.88
N VAL A 28 -3.99 3.34 -7.45
CA VAL A 28 -3.54 2.06 -8.00
C VAL A 28 -4.51 0.94 -7.61
N ALA A 29 -4.92 0.87 -6.35
CA ALA A 29 -5.85 -0.12 -5.81
C ALA A 29 -7.17 -0.13 -6.58
N GLU A 30 -7.77 1.05 -6.80
CA GLU A 30 -9.01 1.18 -7.56
C GLU A 30 -8.88 0.64 -8.99
N GLN A 31 -7.77 0.94 -9.66
CA GLN A 31 -7.55 0.51 -11.04
C GLN A 31 -7.27 -0.99 -11.14
N VAL A 32 -6.51 -1.55 -10.20
CA VAL A 32 -6.27 -3.00 -10.13
C VAL A 32 -7.58 -3.75 -9.82
N GLY A 33 -8.34 -3.29 -8.82
CA GLY A 33 -9.65 -3.85 -8.47
C GLY A 33 -10.60 -3.90 -9.66
N ARG A 34 -10.72 -2.79 -10.41
CA ARG A 34 -11.54 -2.73 -11.63
C ARG A 34 -11.03 -3.63 -12.75
N ARG A 35 -9.71 -3.80 -12.89
CA ARG A 35 -9.09 -4.57 -13.97
C ARG A 35 -9.17 -6.07 -13.74
N LEU A 36 -9.04 -6.51 -12.49
CA LEU A 36 -9.03 -7.93 -12.12
C LEU A 36 -10.37 -8.40 -11.53
N ASP A 37 -11.33 -7.50 -11.33
CA ASP A 37 -12.60 -7.78 -10.66
C ASP A 37 -12.41 -8.38 -9.24
N VAL A 38 -11.41 -7.86 -8.51
CA VAL A 38 -11.11 -8.27 -7.13
C VAL A 38 -11.62 -7.24 -6.12
N PRO A 39 -12.01 -7.67 -4.91
CA PRO A 39 -12.37 -6.75 -3.83
C PRO A 39 -11.21 -5.81 -3.48
N VAL A 40 -11.53 -4.55 -3.22
CA VAL A 40 -10.58 -3.56 -2.70
C VAL A 40 -11.13 -3.02 -1.39
N HIS A 41 -10.36 -3.20 -0.32
CA HIS A 41 -10.68 -2.74 1.02
C HIS A 41 -9.85 -1.50 1.31
N HIS A 42 -10.47 -0.32 1.28
CA HIS A 42 -9.82 0.93 1.66
C HIS A 42 -9.85 1.07 3.18
N LEU A 43 -8.78 0.60 3.83
CA LEU A 43 -8.78 0.43 5.29
C LEU A 43 -9.00 1.74 6.06
N ASN A 44 -8.51 2.86 5.53
CA ASN A 44 -8.73 4.17 6.16
C ASN A 44 -10.22 4.56 6.20
N ASP A 45 -11.00 4.13 5.21
CA ASP A 45 -12.43 4.40 5.15
C ASP A 45 -13.18 3.41 6.06
N LEU A 46 -12.80 2.12 6.05
CA LEU A 46 -13.33 1.12 6.99
C LEU A 46 -13.12 1.54 8.45
N ILE A 47 -11.94 2.05 8.81
CA ILE A 47 -11.64 2.56 10.16
C ILE A 47 -12.64 3.65 10.57
N ARG A 48 -12.98 4.57 9.66
CA ARG A 48 -13.89 5.69 9.93
C ARG A 48 -15.35 5.24 9.97
N GLU A 49 -15.76 4.44 8.98
CA GLU A 49 -17.16 4.09 8.74
C GLU A 49 -17.66 3.02 9.73
N GLU A 50 -16.82 2.05 10.06
CA GLU A 50 -17.13 0.95 10.97
C GLU A 50 -16.69 1.22 12.41
N GLY A 51 -16.05 2.39 12.66
CA GLY A 51 -15.63 2.81 14.00
C GLY A 51 -14.51 1.97 14.59
N LEU A 52 -13.58 1.49 13.76
CA LEU A 52 -12.44 0.63 14.15
C LEU A 52 -11.28 1.47 14.71
N HIS A 53 -11.58 2.32 15.69
CA HIS A 53 -10.62 3.25 16.28
C HIS A 53 -10.88 3.48 17.77
N GLU A 54 -9.82 3.71 18.55
CA GLU A 54 -9.91 3.97 19.99
C GLU A 54 -10.13 5.46 20.34
N GLY A 55 -10.11 6.33 19.32
CA GLY A 55 -10.29 7.77 19.50
C GLY A 55 -9.59 8.57 18.42
N ARG A 56 -9.30 9.84 18.74
CA ARG A 56 -8.63 10.79 17.86
C ARG A 56 -7.36 11.31 18.51
N ASP A 57 -6.28 11.35 17.76
CA ASP A 57 -5.10 12.13 18.10
C ASP A 57 -5.39 13.60 17.78
N GLU A 58 -5.53 14.45 18.81
CA GLU A 58 -5.82 15.87 18.64
C GLU A 58 -4.64 16.67 18.09
N GLU A 59 -3.40 16.21 18.31
CA GLU A 59 -2.19 16.87 17.84
C GLU A 59 -1.99 16.62 16.33
N ARG A 60 -2.18 15.37 15.91
CA ARG A 60 -2.02 14.94 14.51
C ARG A 60 -3.30 15.08 13.68
N GLY A 61 -4.45 15.27 14.34
CA GLY A 61 -5.75 15.39 13.69
C GLY A 61 -6.27 14.08 13.08
N SER A 62 -5.66 12.94 13.38
CA SER A 62 -5.95 11.61 12.82
C SER A 62 -6.68 10.69 13.81
N LEU A 63 -7.25 9.59 13.32
CA LEU A 63 -7.82 8.53 14.16
C LEU A 63 -6.72 7.61 14.69
N ILE A 64 -6.90 7.12 15.92
CA ILE A 64 -6.04 6.09 16.51
C ILE A 64 -6.65 4.74 16.15
N ALA A 65 -6.07 4.05 15.17
CA ALA A 65 -6.57 2.77 14.68
C ALA A 65 -6.57 1.71 15.80
N ASP A 66 -7.68 0.97 15.92
CA ASP A 66 -7.79 -0.18 16.83
C ASP A 66 -7.41 -1.44 16.07
N PHE A 67 -6.15 -1.88 16.22
CA PHE A 67 -5.61 -2.99 15.44
C PHE A 67 -6.33 -4.31 15.73
N ASP A 68 -6.74 -4.55 16.97
CA ASP A 68 -7.46 -5.78 17.34
C ASP A 68 -8.87 -5.80 16.72
N ALA A 69 -9.56 -4.66 16.72
CA ALA A 69 -10.87 -4.54 16.07
C ALA A 69 -10.77 -4.66 14.55
N ILE A 70 -9.72 -4.09 13.95
CA ILE A 70 -9.48 -4.21 12.51
C ILE A 70 -9.16 -5.64 12.11
N ASP A 71 -8.29 -6.33 12.85
CA ASP A 71 -7.93 -7.73 12.58
C ASP A 71 -9.17 -8.63 12.64
N ALA A 72 -10.02 -8.44 13.67
CA ALA A 72 -11.29 -9.15 13.79
C ALA A 72 -12.29 -8.81 12.66
N TYR A 73 -12.29 -7.57 12.15
CA TYR A 73 -13.12 -7.17 11.01
C TYR A 73 -12.64 -7.83 9.71
N LEU A 74 -11.33 -8.03 9.57
CA LEU A 74 -10.70 -8.60 8.39
C LEU A 74 -10.64 -10.14 8.41
N ASP A 75 -11.13 -10.86 9.43
CA ASP A 75 -10.92 -12.32 9.62
C ASP A 75 -11.04 -13.22 8.37
N ASP A 76 -11.95 -12.93 7.43
CA ASP A 76 -12.18 -13.70 6.19
C ASP A 76 -12.07 -12.85 4.91
N TRP A 77 -11.15 -11.87 4.91
CA TRP A 77 -10.96 -10.96 3.78
C TRP A 77 -10.19 -11.61 2.62
N SER A 78 -10.44 -11.11 1.40
CA SER A 78 -9.67 -11.41 0.19
C SER A 78 -9.60 -10.20 -0.73
N GLY A 79 -8.68 -10.23 -1.68
CA GLY A 79 -8.40 -9.15 -2.62
C GLY A 79 -7.26 -8.23 -2.17
N LEU A 80 -7.44 -6.91 -2.34
CA LEU A 80 -6.45 -5.90 -1.99
C LEU A 80 -6.85 -5.13 -0.74
N LEU A 81 -5.93 -4.98 0.21
CA LEU A 81 -6.08 -4.07 1.35
C LEU A 81 -5.22 -2.82 1.11
N ASP A 82 -5.87 -1.68 0.86
CA ASP A 82 -5.21 -0.38 0.63
C ASP A 82 -5.11 0.43 1.92
N SER A 83 -3.89 0.60 2.43
CA SER A 83 -3.54 1.63 3.41
C SER A 83 -2.04 1.64 3.68
N HIS A 84 -1.53 2.75 4.20
CA HIS A 84 -0.21 2.80 4.83
C HIS A 84 -0.07 1.84 6.02
N LEU A 85 -1.19 1.40 6.61
CA LEU A 85 -1.25 0.43 7.71
C LEU A 85 -1.47 -1.02 7.22
N ALA A 86 -1.72 -1.25 5.93
CA ALA A 86 -2.14 -2.55 5.42
C ALA A 86 -1.16 -3.68 5.75
N HIS A 87 0.14 -3.34 5.81
CA HIS A 87 1.22 -4.27 6.08
C HIS A 87 1.30 -4.79 7.53
N HIS A 88 0.41 -4.32 8.41
CA HIS A 88 0.29 -4.83 9.77
C HIS A 88 -0.69 -6.00 9.92
N PHE A 89 -1.45 -6.33 8.87
CA PHE A 89 -2.53 -7.34 8.90
C PHE A 89 -2.15 -8.59 8.09
N ASP A 90 -2.72 -9.75 8.44
CA ASP A 90 -2.37 -11.01 7.77
C ASP A 90 -2.73 -10.98 6.27
N ALA A 91 -1.74 -11.29 5.43
CA ALA A 91 -1.83 -11.31 3.97
C ALA A 91 -0.79 -12.27 3.40
N ASP A 92 -0.97 -12.73 2.17
CA ASP A 92 -0.06 -13.68 1.53
C ASP A 92 1.18 -12.97 0.96
N ALA A 93 1.02 -11.71 0.57
CA ALA A 93 2.08 -10.84 0.07
C ALA A 93 1.82 -9.36 0.39
N ALA A 94 2.89 -8.56 0.43
CA ALA A 94 2.82 -7.11 0.56
C ALA A 94 3.46 -6.42 -0.65
N VAL A 95 2.70 -5.53 -1.28
CA VAL A 95 3.18 -4.61 -2.32
C VAL A 95 3.43 -3.26 -1.68
N VAL A 96 4.69 -2.82 -1.67
CA VAL A 96 5.11 -1.55 -1.09
C VAL A 96 5.34 -0.54 -2.21
N LEU A 97 4.43 0.42 -2.37
CA LEU A 97 4.64 1.53 -3.29
C LEU A 97 5.60 2.54 -2.69
N ARG A 98 6.63 2.89 -3.46
CA ARG A 98 7.67 3.87 -3.16
C ARG A 98 7.51 5.09 -4.04
N CYS A 99 7.94 6.25 -3.57
CA CYS A 99 7.89 7.50 -4.34
C CYS A 99 9.03 8.40 -3.88
N HIS A 100 9.77 9.00 -4.82
CA HIS A 100 10.83 9.93 -4.46
C HIS A 100 10.28 11.04 -3.55
N PRO A 101 10.96 11.40 -2.45
CA PRO A 101 10.46 12.36 -1.48
C PRO A 101 10.02 13.70 -2.08
N ASP A 102 10.78 14.26 -3.02
CA ASP A 102 10.39 15.50 -3.71
C ASP A 102 8.99 15.42 -4.36
N GLU A 103 8.70 14.33 -5.09
CA GLU A 103 7.39 14.13 -5.72
C GLU A 103 6.30 13.81 -4.69
N LEU A 104 6.65 13.08 -3.63
CA LEU A 104 5.75 12.80 -2.51
C LEU A 104 5.28 14.12 -1.85
N GLU A 105 6.21 15.03 -1.59
CA GLU A 105 5.91 16.32 -0.98
C GLU A 105 5.00 17.17 -1.88
N GLU A 106 5.28 17.23 -3.18
CA GLU A 106 4.41 17.92 -4.14
C GLU A 106 2.97 17.38 -4.09
N ARG A 107 2.81 16.06 -4.13
CA ARG A 107 1.50 15.40 -4.06
C ARG A 107 0.77 15.66 -2.73
N LEU A 108 1.49 15.72 -1.61
CA LEU A 108 0.89 16.01 -0.31
C LEU A 108 0.52 17.50 -0.15
N ARG A 109 1.34 18.42 -0.69
CA ARG A 109 1.00 19.86 -0.77
C ARG A 109 -0.26 20.09 -1.60
N GLU A 110 -0.40 19.40 -2.73
CA GLU A 110 -1.62 19.46 -3.56
C GLU A 110 -2.89 18.98 -2.84
N ARG A 111 -2.74 18.21 -1.76
CA ARG A 111 -3.83 17.73 -0.90
C ARG A 111 -4.08 18.63 0.32
N ASP A 112 -3.43 19.80 0.37
CA ASP A 112 -3.48 20.75 1.49
C ASP A 112 -3.03 20.15 2.83
N GLU A 113 -2.09 19.18 2.79
CA GLU A 113 -1.51 18.63 4.02
C GLU A 113 -0.62 19.66 4.75
N PRO A 114 -0.57 19.66 6.08
CA PRO A 114 0.32 20.56 6.83
C PRO A 114 1.81 20.30 6.53
N GLU A 115 2.63 21.35 6.43
CA GLU A 115 4.08 21.22 6.19
C GLU A 115 4.81 20.29 7.16
N PRO A 116 4.51 20.26 8.48
CA PRO A 116 5.10 19.27 9.38
C PRO A 116 4.78 17.82 8.98
N THR A 117 3.53 17.56 8.57
CA THR A 117 3.08 16.25 8.08
C THR A 117 3.78 15.89 6.77
N ILE A 118 3.92 16.85 5.86
CA ILE A 118 4.63 16.66 4.58
C ILE A 118 6.08 16.23 4.83
N ALA A 119 6.81 17.00 5.65
CA ALA A 119 8.20 16.72 5.98
C ALA A 119 8.37 15.36 6.69
N GLU A 120 7.49 15.03 7.64
CA GLU A 120 7.52 13.74 8.34
C GLU A 120 7.32 12.56 7.38
N ASN A 121 6.38 12.68 6.43
CA ASN A 121 6.14 11.64 5.44
C ASN A 121 7.32 11.53 4.45
N ALA A 122 7.88 12.65 3.99
CA ALA A 122 9.05 12.65 3.11
C ALA A 122 10.27 11.99 3.78
N GLU A 123 10.54 12.31 5.05
CA GLU A 123 11.61 11.70 5.85
C GLU A 123 11.36 10.21 6.07
N SER A 124 10.11 9.83 6.41
CA SER A 124 9.71 8.42 6.56
C SER A 124 9.91 7.60 5.29
N GLU A 125 9.61 8.19 4.13
CA GLU A 125 9.80 7.55 2.82
C GLU A 125 11.29 7.40 2.49
N ALA A 126 12.10 8.43 2.76
CA ALA A 126 13.55 8.38 2.53
C ALA A 126 14.28 7.38 3.44
N LEU A 127 13.72 7.10 4.63
CA LEU A 127 14.23 6.14 5.61
C LEU A 127 13.66 4.72 5.45
N ASP A 128 12.88 4.45 4.40
CA ASP A 128 12.30 3.14 4.12
C ASP A 128 11.44 2.58 5.29
N ILE A 129 10.75 3.43 6.06
CA ILE A 129 10.06 2.99 7.29
C ILE A 129 9.01 1.92 6.97
N VAL A 130 8.07 2.22 6.06
CA VAL A 130 6.99 1.28 5.69
C VAL A 130 7.52 0.03 5.00
N LEU A 131 8.56 0.16 4.17
CA LEU A 131 9.21 -1.00 3.55
C LEU A 131 9.84 -1.91 4.62
N SER A 132 10.58 -1.33 5.56
CA SER A 132 11.24 -2.05 6.64
C SER A 132 10.24 -2.78 7.53
N GLU A 133 9.09 -2.17 7.81
CA GLU A 133 8.01 -2.78 8.56
C GLU A 133 7.36 -3.95 7.79
N ALA A 134 7.08 -3.76 6.50
CA ALA A 134 6.57 -4.84 5.63
C ALA A 134 7.55 -6.03 5.55
N VAL A 135 8.85 -5.77 5.38
CA VAL A 135 9.87 -6.84 5.36
C VAL A 135 9.94 -7.58 6.69
N ARG A 136 9.79 -6.89 7.83
CA ARG A 136 9.72 -7.54 9.15
C ARG A 136 8.47 -8.40 9.31
N ALA A 137 7.34 -7.98 8.74
CA ALA A 137 6.06 -8.68 8.85
C ALA A 137 5.99 -9.92 7.95
N TYR A 138 6.34 -9.79 6.66
CA TYR A 138 6.14 -10.85 5.65
C TYR A 138 7.43 -11.56 5.24
N GLY A 139 8.60 -10.98 5.52
CA GLY A 139 9.88 -11.45 4.99
C GLY A 139 10.12 -11.00 3.55
N GLU A 140 11.40 -10.90 3.16
CA GLU A 140 11.81 -10.43 1.83
C GLU A 140 11.22 -11.25 0.66
N GLY A 141 10.94 -12.54 0.89
CA GLY A 141 10.36 -13.44 -0.10
C GLY A 141 8.87 -13.24 -0.40
N SER A 142 8.20 -12.34 0.32
CA SER A 142 6.77 -12.02 0.14
C SER A 142 6.52 -10.50 0.02
N VAL A 143 7.59 -9.71 -0.16
CA VAL A 143 7.52 -8.25 -0.31
C VAL A 143 7.88 -7.84 -1.73
N TYR A 144 7.08 -6.94 -2.29
CA TYR A 144 7.21 -6.43 -3.65
C TYR A 144 7.28 -4.91 -3.64
N GLU A 145 8.50 -4.40 -3.70
CA GLU A 145 8.77 -2.97 -3.83
C GLU A 145 8.50 -2.48 -5.27
N ILE A 146 7.76 -1.38 -5.40
CA ILE A 146 7.44 -0.74 -6.68
C ILE A 146 7.67 0.75 -6.57
N ASP A 147 8.66 1.26 -7.30
CA ASP A 147 8.86 2.70 -7.45
C ASP A 147 7.79 3.31 -8.37
N THR A 148 7.15 4.38 -7.91
CA THR A 148 6.13 5.14 -8.63
C THR A 148 6.64 6.47 -9.18
N THR A 149 7.89 6.83 -8.89
CA THR A 149 8.51 8.11 -9.27
C THR A 149 8.55 8.27 -10.78
N ASP A 150 8.11 9.42 -11.30
CA ASP A 150 8.12 9.73 -12.75
C ASP A 150 7.39 8.69 -13.64
N ARG A 151 6.50 7.87 -13.06
CA ARG A 151 5.82 6.79 -13.76
C ARG A 151 4.33 7.05 -13.91
N PRO A 152 3.74 6.70 -15.07
CA PRO A 152 2.29 6.75 -15.23
C PRO A 152 1.63 5.68 -14.35
N VAL A 153 0.48 6.00 -13.76
CA VAL A 153 -0.33 5.08 -12.95
C VAL A 153 -0.54 3.73 -13.64
N ALA A 154 -0.79 3.73 -14.95
CA ALA A 154 -1.01 2.49 -15.71
C ALA A 154 0.16 1.50 -15.62
N ALA A 155 1.40 1.99 -15.62
CA ALA A 155 2.59 1.14 -15.50
C ALA A 155 2.74 0.57 -14.09
N VAL A 156 2.38 1.34 -13.05
CA VAL A 156 2.36 0.86 -11.66
C VAL A 156 1.26 -0.18 -11.48
N VAL A 157 0.10 0.03 -12.09
CA VAL A 157 -1.01 -0.95 -12.11
C VAL A 157 -0.59 -2.23 -12.82
N ASP A 158 0.13 -2.15 -13.94
CA ASP A 158 0.69 -3.33 -14.62
C ASP A 158 1.62 -4.13 -13.69
N ASP A 159 2.51 -3.46 -12.95
CA ASP A 159 3.41 -4.12 -12.00
C ASP A 159 2.65 -4.81 -10.87
N VAL A 160 1.64 -4.15 -10.29
CA VAL A 160 0.83 -4.72 -9.21
C VAL A 160 0.02 -5.92 -9.70
N VAL A 161 -0.56 -5.83 -10.90
CA VAL A 161 -1.25 -6.97 -11.54
C VAL A 161 -0.27 -8.14 -11.76
N ALA A 162 0.95 -7.86 -12.20
CA ALA A 162 1.96 -8.89 -12.36
C ALA A 162 2.32 -9.57 -11.02
N VAL A 163 2.37 -8.82 -9.91
CA VAL A 163 2.50 -9.42 -8.57
C VAL A 163 1.31 -10.33 -8.25
N LEU A 164 0.08 -9.84 -8.41
CA LEU A 164 -1.12 -10.61 -8.11
C LEU A 164 -1.25 -11.89 -8.95
N ARG A 165 -0.66 -11.92 -10.15
CA ARG A 165 -0.61 -13.10 -11.02
C ARG A 165 0.61 -14.01 -10.81
N GLY A 166 1.52 -13.64 -9.92
CA GLY A 166 2.78 -14.38 -9.71
C GLY A 166 3.77 -14.26 -10.87
N GLU A 167 3.64 -13.22 -11.69
CA GLU A 167 4.48 -12.93 -12.86
C GLU A 167 5.69 -12.05 -12.52
N ARG A 168 5.78 -11.59 -11.26
CA ARG A 168 6.88 -10.79 -10.72
C ARG A 168 7.52 -11.51 -9.54
N GLU A 169 8.84 -11.45 -9.45
CA GLU A 169 9.59 -11.96 -8.30
C GLU A 169 9.58 -10.95 -7.14
N PRO A 170 9.62 -11.41 -5.87
CA PRO A 170 9.77 -10.53 -4.71
C PRO A 170 11.01 -9.63 -4.82
N SER A 171 10.88 -8.41 -4.32
CA SER A 171 11.97 -7.42 -4.31
C SER A 171 11.80 -6.46 -3.14
N ALA A 172 12.86 -6.25 -2.37
CA ALA A 172 12.90 -5.24 -1.30
C ALA A 172 14.30 -4.64 -1.21
N GLY A 173 14.39 -3.33 -0.95
CA GLY A 173 15.67 -2.62 -0.81
C GLY A 173 16.37 -2.36 -2.15
N THR A 174 15.59 -2.24 -3.21
CA THR A 174 16.06 -1.97 -4.58
C THR A 174 16.02 -0.48 -4.95
N VAL A 175 15.32 0.32 -4.14
CA VAL A 175 15.20 1.77 -4.26
C VAL A 175 15.98 2.44 -3.13
N ASP A 176 16.71 3.51 -3.43
CA ASP A 176 17.46 4.29 -2.44
C ASP A 176 17.10 5.77 -2.57
N PHE A 177 16.43 6.29 -1.54
CA PHE A 177 16.04 7.70 -1.42
C PHE A 177 16.75 8.41 -0.27
N THR A 178 17.79 7.81 0.32
CA THR A 178 18.52 8.42 1.45
C THR A 178 19.22 9.73 1.08
N GLY A 179 19.46 9.98 -0.21
CA GLY A 179 20.00 11.23 -0.73
C GLY A 179 19.05 12.44 -0.62
N ALA A 180 17.78 12.22 -0.27
CA ALA A 180 16.79 13.28 -0.04
C ALA A 180 16.71 13.76 1.43
N LEU A 181 17.51 13.16 2.33
CA LEU A 181 17.62 13.54 3.75
C LEU A 181 18.53 14.74 3.99
#